data_AF-A0A6G6WR89-F1
#
_entry.id   AF-A0A6G6WR89-F1
#
_cell.length_a   1.000
_cell.length_b   1.000
_cell.length_c   1.000
_cell.angle_alpha   90.00
_cell.angle_beta   90.00
_cell.angle_gamma   90.00
#
_symmetry.space_group_name_H-M   'P 1'
#
loop_
_entity.id
_entity.type
_entity.pdbx_description
1 polymer ?
#
loop_
_entity_poly.entity_id
_entity_poly.type
_entity_poly.pdbx_seq_one_letter_code
_entity_poly.pdbx_strand_id
1 'polypeptide(L)'
;MNNAAKDDVVGLNGDFTFTIADLLANDPGGAAKVNVTKQFFFGNTSDYDGLGANDFGVVDFAHGGIPTVAQQTAYLLAHNITANADFTEFTIGAGGSDIEYMVQIGNKGTWSQADVDVTAPVPVPHVGGNLFTENFDGYDSNVQQTYYDPADSTNAVFASVNLNNASGWTGAQNSELGADGYGGIKATSGGPDGFWLDTQNTPGQINISHDFTDSTAAVGGKTAVLSFDIAKQNLTYLGNAYQTEANASFDVRIDGVTVKTILASDLVENNQMYHFDVDIADYADNADSTHTITLVDTSPQADFTGFSIDSIQINDWVV
;
A
#
# COMPACT_ATOMS: atom_id res chain seq x y z
N MET A 1 -24.28 -4.53 23.61
CA MET A 1 -23.21 -5.52 23.39
C MET A 1 -23.07 -6.37 24.64
N ASN A 2 -22.78 -7.66 24.49
CA ASN A 2 -22.29 -8.51 25.58
C ASN A 2 -20.84 -8.92 25.26
N ASN A 3 -20.01 -9.20 26.27
CA ASN A 3 -18.63 -9.70 26.08
C ASN A 3 -18.64 -11.23 26.19
N ALA A 4 -19.51 -11.85 25.39
CA ALA A 4 -19.73 -13.29 25.37
C ALA A 4 -18.78 -14.00 24.39
N ALA A 5 -18.37 -13.30 23.34
CA ALA A 5 -17.26 -13.71 22.48
C ALA A 5 -15.96 -13.69 23.29
N LYS A 6 -15.01 -14.51 22.87
CA LYS A 6 -13.72 -14.68 23.54
C LYS A 6 -12.64 -14.00 22.72
N ASP A 7 -11.74 -13.34 23.42
CA ASP A 7 -10.56 -12.76 22.80
C ASP A 7 -9.71 -13.88 22.20
N ASP A 8 -9.12 -13.61 21.05
CA ASP A 8 -8.32 -14.55 20.28
C ASP A 8 -6.88 -14.07 20.13
N VAL A 9 -6.01 -14.99 19.71
CA VAL A 9 -4.62 -14.68 19.37
C VAL A 9 -4.29 -15.35 18.05
N VAL A 10 -3.74 -14.60 17.11
CA VAL A 10 -3.29 -15.08 15.78
C VAL A 10 -1.83 -14.71 15.55
N GLY A 11 -1.18 -15.36 14.57
CA GLY A 11 0.23 -15.06 14.26
C GLY A 11 1.26 -15.83 15.11
N LEU A 12 0.82 -16.71 16.01
CA LEU A 12 1.72 -17.47 16.87
C LEU A 12 2.43 -18.59 16.08
N ASN A 13 3.63 -18.97 16.56
CA ASN A 13 4.43 -20.07 16.00
C ASN A 13 4.81 -19.92 14.51
N GLY A 14 4.76 -18.70 13.96
CA GLY A 14 5.08 -18.43 12.56
C GLY A 14 3.94 -18.74 11.58
N ASP A 15 2.74 -19.05 12.08
CA ASP A 15 1.54 -19.12 11.26
C ASP A 15 0.91 -17.73 11.16
N PHE A 16 1.18 -17.05 10.05
CA PHE A 16 0.69 -15.70 9.78
C PHE A 16 -0.57 -15.68 8.95
N THR A 17 -1.27 -16.81 8.88
CA THR A 17 -2.57 -16.94 8.24
C THR A 17 -3.63 -17.31 9.27
N PHE A 18 -4.84 -16.80 9.10
CA PHE A 18 -5.99 -17.21 9.90
C PHE A 18 -7.27 -17.12 9.09
N THR A 19 -8.32 -17.75 9.60
CA THR A 19 -9.66 -17.76 9.03
C THR A 19 -10.68 -17.28 10.07
N ILE A 20 -11.90 -16.95 9.62
CA ILE A 20 -13.01 -16.68 10.56
C ILE A 20 -13.27 -17.91 11.45
N ALA A 21 -13.04 -19.12 10.93
CA ALA A 21 -13.23 -20.34 11.72
C ALA A 21 -12.24 -20.45 12.88
N ASP A 22 -11.01 -19.95 12.71
CA ASP A 22 -9.99 -19.94 13.77
C ASP A 22 -10.41 -19.01 14.92
N LEU A 23 -10.92 -17.82 14.61
CA LEU A 23 -11.45 -16.88 15.60
C LEU A 23 -12.68 -17.46 16.32
N LEU A 24 -13.61 -18.03 15.56
CA LEU A 24 -14.84 -18.60 16.14
C LEU A 24 -14.63 -19.93 16.87
N ALA A 25 -13.41 -20.49 16.90
CA ALA A 25 -13.12 -21.76 17.54
C ALA A 25 -13.28 -21.69 19.07
N ASN A 26 -12.98 -20.54 19.68
CA ASN A 26 -13.06 -20.33 21.12
C ASN A 26 -14.43 -19.81 21.58
N ASP A 27 -15.29 -19.44 20.64
CA ASP A 27 -16.60 -18.86 20.93
C ASP A 27 -17.66 -19.91 21.29
N PRO A 28 -18.44 -19.73 22.37
CA PRO A 28 -19.56 -20.60 22.71
C PRO A 28 -20.61 -20.64 21.59
N GLY A 29 -20.61 -21.73 20.82
CA GLY A 29 -21.50 -21.91 19.65
C GLY A 29 -20.96 -21.30 18.35
N GLY A 30 -19.69 -20.85 18.32
CA GLY A 30 -19.03 -20.24 17.16
C GLY A 30 -18.92 -21.16 15.94
N ALA A 31 -18.58 -22.44 16.14
CA ALA A 31 -18.48 -23.43 15.08
C ALA A 31 -19.83 -23.85 14.43
N ALA A 32 -20.97 -23.47 15.01
CA ALA A 32 -22.30 -23.89 14.55
C ALA A 32 -23.03 -22.81 13.71
N LYS A 33 -22.34 -21.73 13.32
CA LYS A 33 -22.98 -20.62 12.61
C LYS A 33 -23.12 -20.90 11.13
N VAL A 34 -24.37 -20.92 10.70
CA VAL A 34 -24.81 -21.41 9.39
C VAL A 34 -24.44 -20.42 8.26
N ASN A 35 -24.10 -19.17 8.59
CA ASN A 35 -23.71 -18.16 7.60
C ASN A 35 -22.90 -17.01 8.23
N VAL A 36 -21.57 -17.05 8.11
CA VAL A 36 -20.63 -16.03 8.61
C VAL A 36 -20.91 -14.63 8.06
N THR A 37 -21.31 -14.53 6.78
CA THR A 37 -21.63 -13.22 6.14
C THR A 37 -22.82 -12.49 6.76
N LYS A 38 -23.59 -13.14 7.64
CA LYS A 38 -24.76 -12.57 8.30
C LYS A 38 -24.60 -12.43 9.81
N GLN A 39 -23.50 -12.90 10.38
CA GLN A 39 -23.36 -13.08 11.83
C GLN A 39 -21.96 -12.74 12.34
N PHE A 40 -21.09 -12.23 11.48
CA PHE A 40 -19.72 -11.88 11.76
C PHE A 40 -19.31 -10.66 10.92
N PHE A 41 -18.53 -9.75 11.49
CA PHE A 41 -17.75 -8.77 10.76
C PHE A 41 -16.52 -8.34 11.57
N PHE A 42 -15.45 -7.93 10.88
CA PHE A 42 -14.28 -7.31 11.51
C PHE A 42 -14.55 -5.86 11.91
N GLY A 43 -13.90 -5.39 12.96
CA GLY A 43 -14.12 -4.09 13.58
C GLY A 43 -15.36 -4.06 14.50
N ASN A 44 -15.64 -2.87 15.01
CA ASN A 44 -16.79 -2.55 15.86
C ASN A 44 -17.72 -1.54 15.18
N THR A 45 -18.79 -1.11 15.85
CA THR A 45 -19.74 -0.15 15.25
C THR A 45 -19.13 1.23 15.00
N SER A 46 -18.24 1.69 15.89
CA SER A 46 -17.57 2.99 15.75
C SER A 46 -16.59 3.05 14.58
N ASP A 47 -15.97 1.94 14.20
CA ASP A 47 -15.03 1.88 13.08
C ASP A 47 -15.71 2.18 11.73
N TYR A 48 -17.03 2.08 11.68
CA TYR A 48 -17.86 2.36 10.50
C TYR A 48 -18.78 3.57 10.68
N ASP A 49 -18.88 4.13 11.91
CA ASP A 49 -19.64 5.34 12.20
C ASP A 49 -18.84 6.59 11.79
N GLY A 50 -19.12 7.14 10.61
CA GLY A 50 -18.46 8.36 10.13
C GLY A 50 -17.85 8.24 8.73
N LEU A 51 -17.84 7.05 8.16
CA LEU A 51 -17.72 6.87 6.71
C LEU A 51 -18.95 7.55 6.08
N GLY A 52 -18.77 8.80 5.65
CA GLY A 52 -19.81 9.57 4.98
C GLY A 52 -20.46 8.73 3.88
N ALA A 53 -21.73 9.01 3.58
CA ALA A 53 -22.57 8.25 2.64
C ALA A 53 -22.05 8.16 1.18
N ASN A 54 -20.78 8.48 0.93
CA ASN A 54 -20.28 8.93 -0.35
C ASN A 54 -19.41 7.90 -1.06
N ASP A 55 -18.94 6.83 -0.40
CA ASP A 55 -18.20 5.77 -1.12
C ASP A 55 -18.55 4.33 -0.74
N PHE A 56 -18.97 4.04 0.50
CA PHE A 56 -19.22 2.64 0.93
C PHE A 56 -20.56 2.38 1.63
N GLY A 57 -21.41 3.39 1.80
CA GLY A 57 -22.74 3.27 2.41
C GLY A 57 -22.70 3.21 3.94
N VAL A 58 -23.67 3.88 4.58
CA VAL A 58 -23.83 3.87 6.04
C VAL A 58 -24.25 2.47 6.49
N VAL A 59 -23.50 1.87 7.40
CA VAL A 59 -23.88 0.58 8.00
C VAL A 59 -24.96 0.83 9.04
N ASP A 60 -26.19 0.46 8.72
CA ASP A 60 -27.32 0.58 9.63
C ASP A 60 -27.32 -0.56 10.65
N PHE A 61 -26.40 -0.51 11.63
CA PHE A 61 -26.32 -1.51 12.69
C PHE A 61 -27.61 -1.59 13.52
N ALA A 62 -28.38 -0.51 13.61
CA ALA A 62 -29.67 -0.47 14.30
C ALA A 62 -30.73 -1.35 13.64
N HIS A 63 -30.62 -1.60 12.34
CA HIS A 63 -31.48 -2.53 11.59
C HIS A 63 -30.75 -3.79 11.12
N GLY A 64 -29.62 -4.14 11.76
CA GLY A 64 -28.88 -5.38 11.49
C GLY A 64 -28.00 -5.32 10.24
N GLY A 65 -27.62 -4.12 9.79
CA GLY A 65 -26.61 -3.92 8.77
C GLY A 65 -25.26 -4.49 9.20
N ILE A 66 -24.59 -5.14 8.25
CA ILE A 66 -23.24 -5.69 8.38
C ILE A 66 -22.39 -4.95 7.37
N PRO A 67 -21.16 -4.52 7.71
CA PRO A 67 -20.26 -3.90 6.76
C PRO A 67 -20.07 -4.79 5.53
N THR A 68 -20.01 -4.17 4.36
CA THR A 68 -19.72 -4.87 3.11
C THR A 68 -18.33 -5.52 3.17
N VAL A 69 -18.09 -6.54 2.33
CA VAL A 69 -16.76 -7.15 2.22
C VAL A 69 -15.68 -6.09 1.93
N ALA A 70 -15.96 -5.13 1.05
CA ALA A 70 -15.03 -4.04 0.74
C ALA A 70 -14.67 -3.20 1.99
N GLN A 71 -15.66 -2.88 2.83
CA GLN A 71 -15.41 -2.15 4.09
C GLN A 71 -14.59 -2.96 5.09
N GLN A 72 -14.83 -4.27 5.18
CA GLN A 72 -14.04 -5.13 6.08
C GLN A 72 -12.62 -5.35 5.55
N THR A 73 -12.44 -5.47 4.23
CA THR A 73 -11.11 -5.52 3.59
C THR A 73 -10.34 -4.23 3.86
N ALA A 74 -10.98 -3.06 3.74
CA ALA A 74 -10.33 -1.78 4.06
C ALA A 74 -9.95 -1.67 5.54
N TYR A 75 -10.81 -2.14 6.44
CA TYR A 75 -10.51 -2.23 7.88
C TYR A 75 -9.29 -3.12 8.13
N LEU A 76 -9.28 -4.35 7.61
CA LEU A 76 -8.15 -5.28 7.78
C LEU A 76 -6.85 -4.70 7.20
N LEU A 77 -6.92 -4.05 6.03
CA LEU A 77 -5.76 -3.44 5.39
C LEU A 77 -5.17 -2.31 6.25
N ALA A 78 -6.01 -1.49 6.91
CA ALA A 78 -5.55 -0.48 7.85
C ALA A 78 -4.83 -1.07 9.08
N HIS A 79 -5.02 -2.36 9.36
CA HIS A 79 -4.32 -3.13 10.39
C HIS A 79 -3.21 -4.03 9.84
N ASN A 80 -2.75 -3.76 8.60
CA ASN A 80 -1.74 -4.56 7.88
C ASN A 80 -2.11 -6.04 7.74
N ILE A 81 -3.40 -6.34 7.55
CA ILE A 81 -3.92 -7.69 7.30
C ILE A 81 -4.59 -7.72 5.92
N THR A 82 -4.19 -8.65 5.07
CA THR A 82 -4.75 -8.77 3.72
C THR A 82 -5.74 -9.92 3.65
N ALA A 83 -6.95 -9.67 3.15
CA ALA A 83 -7.93 -10.71 2.86
C ALA A 83 -7.71 -11.29 1.45
N ASN A 84 -7.90 -12.60 1.29
CA ASN A 84 -7.94 -13.21 -0.04
C ASN A 84 -9.22 -12.79 -0.81
N ALA A 85 -9.26 -13.08 -2.12
CA ALA A 85 -10.37 -12.69 -2.99
C ALA A 85 -11.73 -13.27 -2.58
N ASP A 86 -11.73 -14.46 -1.95
CA ASP A 86 -12.94 -15.13 -1.49
C ASP A 86 -13.38 -14.70 -0.07
N PHE A 87 -12.59 -13.86 0.60
CA PHE A 87 -12.79 -13.41 1.97
C PHE A 87 -12.91 -14.58 2.98
N THR A 88 -12.07 -15.60 2.80
CA THR A 88 -12.05 -16.83 3.62
C THR A 88 -10.78 -16.99 4.43
N GLU A 89 -9.69 -16.36 3.99
CA GLU A 89 -8.36 -16.43 4.60
C GLU A 89 -7.75 -15.04 4.66
N PHE A 90 -7.05 -14.77 5.76
CA PHE A 90 -6.45 -13.48 6.07
C PHE A 90 -4.97 -13.69 6.38
N THR A 91 -4.12 -12.90 5.73
CA THR A 91 -2.66 -12.94 5.91
C THR A 91 -2.21 -11.73 6.70
N ILE A 92 -1.51 -11.96 7.81
CA ILE A 92 -0.93 -10.93 8.66
C ILE A 92 0.37 -10.45 8.02
N GLY A 93 0.42 -9.17 7.65
CA GLY A 93 1.61 -8.51 7.13
C GLY A 93 2.56 -8.04 8.23
N ALA A 94 3.76 -7.61 7.81
CA ALA A 94 4.69 -6.92 8.70
C ALA A 94 4.01 -5.71 9.34
N GLY A 95 4.18 -5.55 10.66
CA GLY A 95 3.50 -4.48 11.40
C GLY A 95 1.99 -4.67 11.57
N GLY A 96 1.47 -5.88 11.36
CA GLY A 96 0.12 -6.29 11.77
C GLY A 96 -0.22 -5.80 13.18
N SER A 97 -1.38 -5.18 13.35
CA SER A 97 -1.85 -4.66 14.63
C SER A 97 -3.11 -5.40 15.09
N ASP A 98 -3.37 -5.33 16.40
CA ASP A 98 -4.55 -5.93 17.01
C ASP A 98 -5.83 -5.43 16.31
N ILE A 99 -6.79 -6.33 16.15
CA ILE A 99 -8.09 -6.05 15.54
C ILE A 99 -9.21 -6.40 16.50
N GLU A 100 -10.40 -5.93 16.20
CA GLU A 100 -11.61 -6.38 16.87
C GLU A 100 -12.50 -7.12 15.87
N TYR A 101 -13.43 -7.92 16.37
CA TYR A 101 -14.53 -8.42 15.57
C TYR A 101 -15.83 -8.45 16.35
N MET A 102 -16.93 -8.44 15.60
CA MET A 102 -18.29 -8.49 16.09
C MET A 102 -18.98 -9.74 15.59
N VAL A 103 -19.62 -10.44 16.51
CA VAL A 103 -20.23 -11.74 16.23
C VAL A 103 -21.58 -11.89 16.93
N GLN A 104 -22.58 -12.40 16.21
CA GLN A 104 -23.93 -12.54 16.76
C GLN A 104 -24.12 -13.86 17.51
N ILE A 105 -24.08 -13.87 18.84
CA ILE A 105 -24.15 -15.11 19.64
C ILE A 105 -25.60 -15.44 20.03
N GLY A 106 -26.05 -16.65 19.67
CA GLY A 106 -27.37 -17.20 19.99
C GLY A 106 -28.53 -16.73 19.08
N ASN A 107 -29.72 -17.29 19.28
CA ASN A 107 -30.91 -17.07 18.43
C ASN A 107 -31.59 -15.70 18.58
N LYS A 108 -31.00 -14.74 19.31
CA LYS A 108 -31.68 -13.49 19.71
C LYS A 108 -31.06 -12.20 19.18
N GLY A 109 -30.25 -12.28 18.13
CA GLY A 109 -29.75 -11.07 17.48
C GLY A 109 -28.76 -10.26 18.31
N THR A 110 -28.21 -10.84 19.37
CA THR A 110 -27.30 -10.13 20.29
C THR A 110 -25.88 -10.18 19.74
N TRP A 111 -25.30 -9.01 19.48
CA TRP A 111 -23.92 -8.86 19.07
C TRP A 111 -22.98 -8.85 20.27
N SER A 112 -21.88 -9.56 20.08
CA SER A 112 -20.78 -9.64 21.00
C SER A 112 -19.49 -9.20 20.32
N GLN A 113 -18.69 -8.41 21.03
CA GLN A 113 -17.36 -8.00 20.60
C GLN A 113 -16.32 -8.92 21.21
N ALA A 114 -15.24 -9.18 20.46
CA ALA A 114 -14.01 -9.79 20.94
C ALA A 114 -12.81 -9.08 20.31
N ASP A 115 -11.72 -9.08 21.07
CA ASP A 115 -10.43 -8.52 20.66
C ASP A 115 -9.55 -9.65 20.09
N VAL A 116 -8.71 -9.35 19.12
CA VAL A 116 -7.75 -10.29 18.54
C VAL A 116 -6.35 -9.73 18.71
N ASP A 117 -5.56 -10.36 19.55
CA ASP A 117 -4.14 -10.04 19.70
C ASP A 117 -3.38 -10.57 18.46
N VAL A 118 -2.79 -9.66 17.69
CA VAL A 118 -2.12 -9.99 16.43
C VAL A 118 -0.60 -10.03 16.64
N THR A 119 -0.03 -11.23 16.54
CA THR A 119 1.43 -11.37 16.47
C THR A 119 1.89 -11.23 15.03
N ALA A 120 2.30 -10.03 14.65
CA ALA A 120 2.82 -9.79 13.30
C ALA A 120 4.09 -10.62 13.01
N PRO A 121 4.30 -11.04 11.75
CA PRO A 121 5.64 -11.44 11.32
C PRO A 121 6.60 -10.31 11.62
N VAL A 122 7.65 -10.63 12.38
CA VAL A 122 8.80 -9.73 12.51
C VAL A 122 9.52 -9.82 11.16
N PRO A 123 9.66 -8.70 10.42
CA PRO A 123 10.50 -8.69 9.24
C PRO A 123 11.85 -9.27 9.63
N VAL A 124 12.29 -10.32 8.94
CA VAL A 124 13.67 -10.78 9.12
C VAL A 124 14.54 -9.59 8.75
N PRO A 125 15.39 -9.07 9.64
CA PRO A 125 16.19 -7.91 9.32
C PRO A 125 16.96 -8.17 8.02
N HIS A 126 16.71 -7.36 6.99
CA HIS A 126 17.46 -7.40 5.74
C HIS A 126 18.83 -6.79 6.02
N VAL A 127 19.74 -7.58 6.58
CA VAL A 127 21.09 -7.14 6.97
C VAL A 127 22.03 -7.05 5.77
N GLY A 128 21.50 -7.26 4.56
CA GLY A 128 22.27 -7.18 3.33
C GLY A 128 22.63 -5.77 2.92
N GLY A 129 23.46 -5.67 1.88
CA GLY A 129 23.80 -4.39 1.29
C GLY A 129 22.58 -3.74 0.65
N ASN A 130 22.57 -2.41 0.62
CA ASN A 130 21.67 -1.68 -0.25
C ASN A 130 22.12 -1.90 -1.71
N LEU A 131 21.25 -2.50 -2.52
CA LEU A 131 21.47 -2.80 -3.93
C LEU A 131 21.02 -1.63 -4.82
N PHE A 132 19.98 -0.92 -4.39
CA PHE A 132 19.41 0.23 -5.09
C PHE A 132 18.78 1.21 -4.10
N THR A 133 18.91 2.51 -4.36
CA THR A 133 18.20 3.58 -3.66
C THR A 133 17.81 4.67 -4.64
N GLU A 134 16.56 5.12 -4.57
CA GLU A 134 16.05 6.30 -5.24
C GLU A 134 15.07 7.03 -4.32
N ASN A 135 15.23 8.35 -4.20
CA ASN A 135 14.42 9.20 -3.35
C ASN A 135 14.03 10.52 -4.03
N PHE A 136 14.38 10.70 -5.29
CA PHE A 136 14.06 11.87 -6.13
C PHE A 136 14.51 13.25 -5.63
N ASP A 137 15.15 13.34 -4.46
CA ASP A 137 15.65 14.60 -3.89
C ASP A 137 16.87 15.17 -4.65
N GLY A 138 17.61 14.33 -5.37
CA GLY A 138 18.93 14.67 -5.92
C GLY A 138 18.92 15.40 -7.27
N TYR A 139 17.75 15.80 -7.79
CA TYR A 139 17.58 16.16 -9.20
C TYR A 139 17.70 17.65 -9.54
N ASP A 140 18.04 18.50 -8.58
CA ASP A 140 18.12 19.97 -8.74
C ASP A 140 18.95 20.43 -9.94
N SER A 141 20.08 19.77 -10.25
CA SER A 141 20.94 20.15 -11.38
C SER A 141 20.37 19.78 -12.76
N ASN A 142 19.32 18.98 -12.79
CA ASN A 142 18.70 18.42 -13.99
C ASN A 142 17.26 18.89 -14.19
N VAL A 143 16.80 19.81 -13.33
CA VAL A 143 15.53 20.50 -13.47
C VAL A 143 15.54 21.31 -14.76
N GLN A 144 14.65 20.94 -15.68
CA GLN A 144 14.41 21.67 -16.91
C GLN A 144 13.54 22.90 -16.65
N GLN A 145 12.59 22.76 -15.72
CA GLN A 145 11.67 23.82 -15.33
C GLN A 145 11.13 23.60 -13.92
N THR A 146 11.17 24.63 -13.08
CA THR A 146 10.48 24.66 -11.78
C THR A 146 9.21 25.48 -11.90
N TYR A 147 8.12 24.95 -11.36
CA TYR A 147 6.84 25.64 -11.26
C TYR A 147 6.61 26.04 -9.80
N TYR A 148 6.27 27.31 -9.60
CA TYR A 148 6.07 27.90 -8.27
C TYR A 148 4.60 28.22 -8.04
N ASP A 149 4.19 28.28 -6.78
CA ASP A 149 2.84 28.66 -6.40
C ASP A 149 2.59 30.12 -6.86
N PRO A 150 1.54 30.40 -7.65
CA PRO A 150 1.19 31.76 -8.02
C PRO A 150 0.94 32.69 -6.82
N ALA A 151 0.54 32.13 -5.67
CA ALA A 151 0.34 32.87 -4.42
C ALA A 151 1.63 33.02 -3.59
N ASP A 152 2.62 32.14 -3.78
CA ASP A 152 3.92 32.19 -3.11
C ASP A 152 5.04 31.69 -4.04
N SER A 153 5.70 32.64 -4.71
CA SER A 153 6.78 32.34 -5.65
C SER A 153 8.05 31.75 -5.02
N THR A 154 8.08 31.56 -3.70
CA THR A 154 9.20 30.92 -3.00
C THR A 154 8.97 29.43 -2.76
N ASN A 155 7.73 28.94 -2.92
CA ASN A 155 7.40 27.52 -2.78
C ASN A 155 7.36 26.87 -4.16
N ALA A 156 8.35 26.01 -4.44
CA ALA A 156 8.27 25.12 -5.58
C ALA A 156 7.08 24.18 -5.37
N VAL A 157 6.32 23.98 -6.44
CA VAL A 157 5.12 23.14 -6.46
C VAL A 157 5.50 21.81 -7.10
N PHE A 158 6.13 21.87 -8.27
CA PHE A 158 6.73 20.72 -8.92
C PHE A 158 7.87 21.15 -9.84
N ALA A 159 8.70 20.20 -10.22
CA ALA A 159 9.79 20.38 -11.18
C ALA A 159 9.67 19.37 -12.31
N SER A 160 9.90 19.80 -13.55
CA SER A 160 10.09 18.89 -14.68
C SER A 160 11.58 18.55 -14.81
N VAL A 161 11.89 17.25 -14.83
CA VAL A 161 13.24 16.70 -14.84
C VAL A 161 13.36 15.67 -15.96
N ASN A 162 14.52 15.61 -16.59
CA ASN A 162 14.86 14.48 -17.45
C ASN A 162 15.74 13.50 -16.67
N LEU A 163 15.11 12.47 -16.07
CA LEU A 163 15.82 11.49 -15.25
C LEU A 163 16.80 10.67 -16.09
N ASN A 164 16.59 10.54 -17.40
CA ASN A 164 17.56 9.86 -18.28
C ASN A 164 18.95 10.50 -18.27
N ASN A 165 19.01 11.82 -18.10
CA ASN A 165 20.27 12.56 -18.11
C ASN A 165 20.90 12.67 -16.72
N ALA A 166 20.15 12.36 -15.67
CA ALA A 166 20.51 12.68 -14.30
C ALA A 166 21.01 11.46 -13.52
N SER A 167 20.46 10.27 -13.80
CA SER A 167 20.55 9.16 -12.85
C SER A 167 20.31 7.79 -13.48
N GLY A 168 20.61 7.59 -14.76
CA GLY A 168 20.57 6.23 -15.34
C GLY A 168 19.17 5.63 -15.53
N TRP A 169 18.10 6.34 -15.17
CA TRP A 169 16.76 5.96 -15.58
C TRP A 169 16.65 5.95 -17.11
N THR A 170 15.85 5.06 -17.67
CA THR A 170 15.51 5.00 -19.10
C THR A 170 14.01 5.18 -19.25
N GLY A 171 13.56 5.86 -20.31
CA GLY A 171 12.14 6.13 -20.58
C GLY A 171 11.57 7.36 -19.86
N ALA A 172 12.39 8.08 -19.10
CA ALA A 172 11.99 9.12 -18.15
C ALA A 172 12.29 10.55 -18.67
N GLN A 173 11.77 10.89 -19.86
CA GLN A 173 11.89 12.25 -20.40
C GLN A 173 10.75 13.12 -19.86
N ASN A 174 11.08 14.26 -19.25
CA ASN A 174 10.15 15.26 -18.70
C ASN A 174 9.33 14.83 -17.47
N SER A 175 9.82 13.83 -16.73
CA SER A 175 9.23 13.41 -15.45
C SER A 175 8.94 14.59 -14.52
N GLU A 176 7.77 14.58 -13.90
CA GLU A 176 7.38 15.58 -12.91
C GLU A 176 7.75 15.10 -11.51
N LEU A 177 8.45 15.94 -10.76
CA LEU A 177 8.77 15.74 -9.36
C LEU A 177 7.95 16.72 -8.52
N GLY A 178 7.02 16.20 -7.73
CA GLY A 178 6.24 17.01 -6.80
C GLY A 178 7.05 17.36 -5.56
N ALA A 179 7.05 18.64 -5.18
CA ALA A 179 7.75 19.10 -3.99
C ALA A 179 7.01 18.70 -2.70
N ASP A 180 7.69 18.70 -1.56
CA ASP A 180 7.09 18.39 -0.27
C ASP A 180 5.86 19.26 0.04
N GLY A 181 4.73 18.60 0.32
CA GLY A 181 3.44 19.23 0.58
C GLY A 181 2.66 19.63 -0.68
N TYR A 182 3.21 19.48 -1.88
CA TYR A 182 2.46 19.69 -3.11
C TYR A 182 1.27 18.73 -3.17
N GLY A 183 0.09 19.26 -3.50
CA GLY A 183 -1.15 18.48 -3.49
C GLY A 183 -1.55 17.96 -2.10
N GLY A 184 -0.89 18.41 -1.03
CA GLY A 184 -1.05 17.85 0.32
C GLY A 184 -0.22 16.59 0.57
N ILE A 185 0.59 16.14 -0.39
CA ILE A 185 1.42 14.94 -0.29
C ILE A 185 2.75 15.30 0.36
N LYS A 186 3.08 14.64 1.46
CA LYS A 186 4.38 14.79 2.13
C LYS A 186 5.37 13.76 1.59
N ALA A 187 6.55 14.23 1.19
CA ALA A 187 7.64 13.35 0.82
C ALA A 187 8.07 12.54 2.06
N THR A 188 8.53 11.31 1.84
CA THR A 188 9.06 10.45 2.92
C THR A 188 10.58 10.58 3.05
N SER A 189 11.21 11.23 2.08
CA SER A 189 12.64 11.56 2.05
C SER A 189 12.88 13.09 2.00
N GLY A 190 14.15 13.51 1.95
CA GLY A 190 14.56 14.91 1.71
C GLY A 190 14.25 15.97 2.78
N GLY A 191 13.34 15.70 3.72
CA GLY A 191 12.87 16.69 4.67
C GLY A 191 11.97 17.74 4.00
N PRO A 192 12.01 19.02 4.42
CA PRO A 192 11.15 20.07 3.86
C PRO A 192 11.36 20.37 2.37
N ASP A 193 12.50 19.96 1.82
CA ASP A 193 12.88 20.18 0.42
C ASP A 193 12.77 18.87 -0.39
N GLY A 194 12.13 17.84 0.16
CA GLY A 194 12.02 16.54 -0.48
C GLY A 194 11.13 16.54 -1.71
N PHE A 195 11.38 15.57 -2.60
CA PHE A 195 10.62 15.37 -3.82
C PHE A 195 10.06 13.95 -3.91
N TRP A 196 8.93 13.81 -4.59
CA TRP A 196 8.38 12.53 -5.02
C TRP A 196 8.17 12.53 -6.53
N LEU A 197 8.25 11.37 -7.17
CA LEU A 197 7.99 11.23 -8.59
C LEU A 197 6.48 11.12 -8.86
N ASP A 198 5.97 11.94 -9.77
CA ASP A 198 4.64 11.77 -10.37
C ASP A 198 4.68 10.68 -11.46
N THR A 199 3.79 9.69 -11.35
CA THR A 199 3.71 8.58 -12.31
C THR A 199 2.90 8.90 -13.57
N GLN A 200 2.23 10.06 -13.65
CA GLN A 200 1.70 10.58 -14.90
C GLN A 200 2.61 11.70 -15.40
N ASN A 201 3.48 11.33 -16.33
CA ASN A 201 4.32 12.26 -17.07
C ASN A 201 3.42 13.16 -17.94
N THR A 202 2.95 14.28 -17.43
CA THR A 202 1.89 15.09 -18.06
C THR A 202 2.18 15.43 -19.54
N PRO A 203 1.40 14.90 -20.53
CA PRO A 203 0.46 13.77 -20.46
C PRO A 203 1.10 12.42 -20.85
N GLY A 204 0.80 11.36 -20.10
CA GLY A 204 1.32 10.01 -20.36
C GLY A 204 1.67 9.22 -19.11
N GLN A 205 1.47 7.91 -19.16
CA GLN A 205 1.91 6.98 -18.12
C GLN A 205 3.43 6.85 -18.10
N ILE A 206 4.05 6.80 -16.91
CA ILE A 206 5.46 6.42 -16.84
C ILE A 206 5.64 4.94 -17.19
N ASN A 207 6.72 4.69 -17.92
CA ASN A 207 7.30 3.36 -18.11
C ASN A 207 8.81 3.59 -18.09
N ILE A 208 9.36 3.59 -16.88
CA ILE A 208 10.74 3.96 -16.63
C ILE A 208 11.48 2.81 -15.97
N SER A 209 12.76 2.67 -16.28
CA SER A 209 13.60 1.57 -15.79
C SER A 209 14.97 2.04 -15.35
N HIS A 210 15.56 1.35 -14.39
CA HIS A 210 16.91 1.61 -13.91
C HIS A 210 17.62 0.28 -13.62
N ASP A 211 18.90 0.20 -14.00
CA ASP A 211 19.70 -1.00 -13.73
C ASP A 211 20.32 -0.95 -12.33
N PHE A 212 20.32 -2.06 -11.61
CA PHE A 212 21.03 -2.22 -10.34
C PHE A 212 21.88 -3.49 -10.39
N THR A 213 22.87 -3.58 -9.51
CA THR A 213 23.77 -4.73 -9.45
C THR A 213 23.51 -5.51 -8.18
N ASP A 214 23.24 -6.81 -8.34
CA ASP A 214 23.17 -7.79 -7.28
C ASP A 214 24.25 -8.84 -7.53
N SER A 215 25.23 -8.93 -6.64
CA SER A 215 26.35 -9.87 -6.77
C SER A 215 26.21 -11.09 -5.86
N THR A 216 25.11 -11.16 -5.11
CA THR A 216 24.83 -12.21 -4.16
C THR A 216 24.05 -13.33 -4.82
N ALA A 217 24.51 -14.56 -4.64
CA ALA A 217 23.78 -15.72 -5.13
C ALA A 217 22.51 -15.91 -4.27
N ALA A 218 21.38 -16.25 -4.90
CA ALA A 218 20.14 -16.54 -4.18
C ALA A 218 20.38 -17.49 -2.99
N VAL A 219 20.14 -17.04 -1.76
CA VAL A 219 20.22 -17.92 -0.59
C VAL A 219 18.83 -18.47 -0.32
N GLY A 220 18.57 -19.70 -0.79
CA GLY A 220 17.31 -20.40 -0.52
C GLY A 220 16.09 -19.88 -1.30
N GLY A 221 16.29 -19.29 -2.47
CA GLY A 221 15.21 -18.83 -3.37
C GLY A 221 14.67 -17.42 -3.11
N LYS A 222 15.09 -16.77 -2.02
CA LYS A 222 14.86 -15.33 -1.78
C LYS A 222 16.14 -14.55 -2.04
N THR A 223 16.03 -13.38 -2.65
CA THR A 223 17.19 -12.63 -3.15
C THR A 223 17.26 -11.23 -2.56
N ALA A 224 16.15 -10.50 -2.51
CA ALA A 224 16.12 -9.15 -1.94
C ALA A 224 14.72 -8.76 -1.48
N VAL A 225 14.63 -7.63 -0.78
CA VAL A 225 13.37 -6.94 -0.50
C VAL A 225 13.37 -5.58 -1.18
N LEU A 226 12.29 -5.30 -1.88
CA LEU A 226 11.95 -3.99 -2.41
C LEU A 226 11.07 -3.26 -1.39
N SER A 227 11.52 -2.08 -0.97
CA SER A 227 10.75 -1.16 -0.13
C SER A 227 10.48 0.13 -0.90
N PHE A 228 9.28 0.71 -0.79
CA PHE A 228 8.96 2.01 -1.40
C PHE A 228 7.72 2.62 -0.74
N ASP A 229 7.57 3.93 -0.89
CA ASP A 229 6.39 4.67 -0.46
C ASP A 229 5.58 5.13 -1.67
N ILE A 230 4.25 4.98 -1.62
CA ILE A 230 3.36 5.37 -2.71
C ILE A 230 2.05 6.00 -2.19
N ALA A 231 1.58 7.05 -2.87
CA ALA A 231 0.29 7.70 -2.61
C ALA A 231 -0.54 7.81 -3.88
N LYS A 232 -1.87 7.80 -3.74
CA LYS A 232 -2.78 8.30 -4.78
C LYS A 232 -2.98 9.81 -4.58
N GLN A 233 -2.96 10.56 -5.67
CA GLN A 233 -3.07 12.00 -5.70
C GLN A 233 -4.54 12.46 -5.69
N ASN A 234 -4.81 13.54 -4.97
CA ASN A 234 -6.02 14.34 -5.07
C ASN A 234 -5.67 15.81 -4.81
N LEU A 235 -5.40 16.55 -5.87
CA LEU A 235 -4.90 17.92 -5.81
C LEU A 235 -5.78 18.89 -6.58
N THR A 236 -5.70 20.16 -6.21
CA THR A 236 -6.31 21.26 -6.98
C THR A 236 -5.21 22.17 -7.48
N TYR A 237 -5.08 22.30 -8.80
CA TYR A 237 -4.09 23.17 -9.42
C TYR A 237 -4.76 24.10 -10.44
N LEU A 238 -4.50 25.40 -10.30
CA LEU A 238 -5.11 26.48 -11.10
C LEU A 238 -6.65 26.40 -11.19
N GLY A 239 -7.30 25.95 -10.12
CA GLY A 239 -8.76 25.81 -10.03
C GLY A 239 -9.33 24.55 -10.69
N ASN A 240 -8.49 23.68 -11.25
CA ASN A 240 -8.89 22.36 -11.73
C ASN A 240 -8.57 21.31 -10.65
N ALA A 241 -9.50 20.39 -10.43
CA ALA A 241 -9.28 19.24 -9.57
C ALA A 241 -8.68 18.11 -10.40
N TYR A 242 -7.66 17.47 -9.84
CA TYR A 242 -6.98 16.33 -10.43
C TYR A 242 -6.90 15.23 -9.38
N GLN A 243 -7.29 14.03 -9.77
CA GLN A 243 -7.39 12.90 -8.85
C GLN A 243 -7.00 11.61 -9.58
N THR A 244 -6.21 10.77 -8.92
CA THR A 244 -5.96 9.40 -9.37
C THR A 244 -7.28 8.68 -9.58
N GLU A 245 -7.44 8.03 -10.73
CA GLU A 245 -8.67 7.30 -11.02
C GLU A 245 -8.89 6.14 -10.05
N ALA A 246 -10.15 5.85 -9.73
CA ALA A 246 -10.50 4.76 -8.82
C ALA A 246 -10.05 3.36 -9.33
N ASN A 247 -9.86 3.21 -10.64
CA ASN A 247 -9.37 2.00 -11.31
C ASN A 247 -7.92 2.13 -11.80
N ALA A 248 -7.19 3.15 -11.36
CA ALA A 248 -5.76 3.29 -11.65
C ALA A 248 -4.96 2.14 -11.03
N SER A 249 -3.87 1.77 -11.68
CA SER A 249 -2.96 0.74 -11.21
C SER A 249 -1.52 1.08 -11.54
N PHE A 250 -0.61 0.58 -10.72
CA PHE A 250 0.82 0.78 -10.85
C PHE A 250 1.55 -0.54 -10.63
N ASP A 251 2.43 -0.90 -11.55
CA ASP A 251 3.28 -2.09 -11.44
C ASP A 251 4.71 -1.70 -11.10
N VAL A 252 5.28 -2.39 -10.12
CA VAL A 252 6.73 -2.50 -9.96
C VAL A 252 7.19 -3.84 -10.52
N ARG A 253 8.20 -3.81 -11.38
CA ARG A 253 8.76 -5.00 -12.03
C ARG A 253 10.26 -5.12 -11.78
N ILE A 254 10.73 -6.36 -11.67
CA ILE A 254 12.15 -6.72 -11.64
C ILE A 254 12.40 -7.65 -12.82
N ASP A 255 13.38 -7.32 -13.66
CA ASP A 255 13.72 -8.07 -14.87
C ASP A 255 12.50 -8.35 -15.79
N GLY A 256 11.58 -7.39 -15.84
CA GLY A 256 10.33 -7.47 -16.62
C GLY A 256 9.21 -8.29 -15.96
N VAL A 257 9.44 -8.91 -14.81
CA VAL A 257 8.42 -9.64 -14.03
C VAL A 257 7.76 -8.70 -13.03
N THR A 258 6.44 -8.60 -13.03
CA THR A 258 5.71 -7.82 -12.01
C THR A 258 5.85 -8.47 -10.64
N VAL A 259 6.47 -7.75 -9.70
CA VAL A 259 6.65 -8.18 -8.30
C VAL A 259 5.57 -7.59 -7.39
N LYS A 260 5.02 -6.42 -7.76
CA LYS A 260 3.90 -5.80 -7.06
C LYS A 260 3.04 -5.02 -8.04
N THR A 261 1.72 -5.23 -7.94
CA THR A 261 0.72 -4.31 -8.48
C THR A 261 0.08 -3.58 -7.29
N ILE A 262 -0.05 -2.26 -7.41
CA ILE A 262 -0.79 -1.40 -6.51
C ILE A 262 -2.01 -0.89 -7.25
N LEU A 263 -3.19 -1.08 -6.67
CA LEU A 263 -4.43 -0.50 -7.14
C LEU A 263 -4.73 0.78 -6.35
N ALA A 264 -5.40 1.76 -6.96
CA ALA A 264 -5.86 2.94 -6.22
C ALA A 264 -6.78 2.60 -5.03
N SER A 265 -7.45 1.45 -5.07
CA SER A 265 -8.25 0.91 -3.97
C SER A 265 -7.42 0.39 -2.79
N ASP A 266 -6.14 0.10 -2.99
CA ASP A 266 -5.24 -0.39 -1.93
C ASP A 266 -4.78 0.77 -1.03
N LEU A 267 -4.94 2.02 -1.50
CA LEU A 267 -4.59 3.22 -0.77
C LEU A 267 -5.88 3.84 -0.25
N VAL A 268 -6.10 3.86 1.06
CA VAL A 268 -7.40 4.28 1.63
C VAL A 268 -7.59 5.79 1.47
N GLU A 269 -6.63 6.57 1.94
CA GLU A 269 -6.66 8.03 1.92
C GLU A 269 -5.96 8.58 0.68
N ASN A 270 -6.47 9.72 0.17
CA ASN A 270 -5.73 10.47 -0.84
C ASN A 270 -4.61 11.26 -0.18
N ASN A 271 -3.51 11.45 -0.91
CA ASN A 271 -2.35 12.23 -0.52
C ASN A 271 -1.58 11.73 0.71
N GLN A 272 -1.86 10.49 1.15
CA GLN A 272 -1.09 9.80 2.18
C GLN A 272 -0.16 8.79 1.51
N MET A 273 1.13 8.86 1.86
CA MET A 273 2.12 7.86 1.44
C MET A 273 1.93 6.59 2.27
N TYR A 274 1.85 5.45 1.58
CA TYR A 274 1.80 4.12 2.16
C TYR A 274 3.10 3.38 1.86
N HIS A 275 3.66 2.75 2.88
CA HIS A 275 4.87 1.97 2.77
C HIS A 275 4.56 0.53 2.34
N PHE A 276 5.33 0.01 1.38
CA PHE A 276 5.27 -1.38 0.96
C PHE A 276 6.64 -2.03 1.06
N ASP A 277 6.68 -3.20 1.69
CA ASP A 277 7.79 -4.16 1.60
C ASP A 277 7.36 -5.36 0.75
N VAL A 278 8.17 -5.68 -0.25
CA VAL A 278 7.89 -6.74 -1.22
C VAL A 278 9.10 -7.67 -1.31
N ASP A 279 8.90 -8.92 -0.86
CA ASP A 279 9.87 -9.99 -1.10
C ASP A 279 10.05 -10.20 -2.60
N ILE A 280 11.29 -10.08 -3.07
CA ILE A 280 11.66 -10.40 -4.43
C ILE A 280 12.26 -11.80 -4.44
N ALA A 281 11.64 -12.70 -5.21
CA ALA A 281 12.08 -14.08 -5.38
C ALA A 281 12.62 -14.30 -6.80
N ASP A 282 13.48 -15.32 -6.93
CA ASP A 282 13.79 -16.00 -8.19
C ASP A 282 14.50 -15.22 -9.33
N TYR A 283 14.98 -13.97 -9.14
CA TYR A 283 15.76 -13.29 -10.20
C TYR A 283 17.25 -13.64 -10.21
N ALA A 284 17.82 -14.13 -9.09
CA ALA A 284 19.24 -14.47 -9.00
C ALA A 284 19.62 -15.86 -9.56
N ASP A 285 18.68 -16.59 -10.17
CA ASP A 285 19.00 -17.74 -11.03
C ASP A 285 19.59 -17.30 -12.38
N ASN A 286 19.51 -16.00 -12.70
CA ASN A 286 20.22 -15.42 -13.83
C ASN A 286 21.71 -15.31 -13.48
N ALA A 287 22.57 -15.87 -14.33
CA ALA A 287 24.03 -15.74 -14.21
C ALA A 287 24.55 -14.29 -14.43
N ASP A 288 23.65 -13.33 -14.57
CA ASP A 288 23.93 -11.90 -14.72
C ASP A 288 23.80 -11.23 -13.36
N SER A 289 24.78 -10.41 -13.00
CA SER A 289 24.74 -9.61 -11.77
C SER A 289 23.97 -8.31 -11.96
N THR A 290 23.50 -8.02 -13.17
CA THR A 290 22.78 -6.79 -13.51
C THR A 290 21.30 -7.09 -13.67
N HIS A 291 20.49 -6.36 -12.92
CA HIS A 291 19.04 -6.48 -12.92
C HIS A 291 18.40 -5.12 -13.22
N THR A 292 17.14 -5.12 -13.64
CA THR A 292 16.43 -3.88 -13.97
C THR A 292 15.19 -3.77 -13.09
N ILE A 293 15.08 -2.67 -12.33
CA ILE A 293 13.81 -2.24 -11.74
C ILE A 293 13.04 -1.43 -12.78
N THR A 294 11.75 -1.69 -12.94
CA THR A 294 10.85 -0.92 -13.82
C THR A 294 9.61 -0.46 -13.07
N LEU A 295 9.29 0.82 -13.23
CA LEU A 295 8.08 1.46 -12.71
C LEU A 295 7.13 1.71 -13.87
N VAL A 296 5.92 1.17 -13.79
CA VAL A 296 4.93 1.26 -14.87
C VAL A 296 3.59 1.71 -14.31
N ASP A 297 3.15 2.91 -14.70
CA ASP A 297 1.76 3.30 -14.52
C ASP A 297 0.93 2.55 -15.57
N THR A 298 0.01 1.70 -15.11
CA THR A 298 -0.82 0.83 -15.95
C THR A 298 -2.27 1.29 -16.01
N SER A 299 -2.54 2.53 -15.57
CA SER A 299 -3.88 3.09 -15.51
C SER A 299 -4.58 3.07 -16.87
N PRO A 300 -5.91 2.88 -16.95
CA PRO A 300 -6.60 2.84 -18.24
C PRO A 300 -6.62 4.19 -18.96
N GLN A 301 -6.59 5.31 -18.22
CA GLN A 301 -6.51 6.66 -18.76
C GLN A 301 -5.16 7.28 -18.41
N ALA A 302 -4.61 8.04 -19.35
CA ALA A 302 -3.34 8.76 -19.20
C ALA A 302 -3.59 10.24 -18.85
N ASP A 303 -4.62 10.49 -18.02
CA ASP A 303 -4.97 11.82 -17.55
C ASP A 303 -3.90 12.33 -16.55
N PHE A 304 -4.00 13.60 -16.17
CA PHE A 304 -2.94 14.38 -15.52
C PHE A 304 -2.48 13.92 -14.12
N THR A 305 -3.08 12.92 -13.49
CA THR A 305 -2.70 12.52 -12.11
C THR A 305 -2.67 11.01 -11.95
N GLY A 306 -1.49 10.51 -11.57
CA GLY A 306 -1.24 9.10 -11.31
C GLY A 306 -1.02 8.87 -9.84
N PHE A 307 0.04 8.17 -9.52
CA PHE A 307 0.54 7.95 -8.18
C PHE A 307 1.72 8.89 -7.90
N SER A 308 2.03 9.08 -6.63
CA SER A 308 3.26 9.70 -6.17
C SER A 308 4.13 8.63 -5.55
N ILE A 309 5.38 8.46 -5.99
CA ILE A 309 6.30 7.44 -5.48
C ILE A 309 7.59 8.06 -4.93
N ASP A 310 8.07 7.56 -3.81
CA ASP A 310 9.28 8.03 -3.11
C ASP A 310 9.98 6.86 -2.38
N SER A 311 11.20 7.09 -1.88
CA SER A 311 11.97 6.22 -0.99
C SER A 311 12.10 4.77 -1.45
N ILE A 312 12.37 4.56 -2.74
CA ILE A 312 12.56 3.24 -3.32
C ILE A 312 13.91 2.69 -2.88
N GLN A 313 13.90 1.49 -2.30
CA GLN A 313 15.10 0.77 -1.90
C GLN A 313 15.01 -0.68 -2.29
N ILE A 314 16.12 -1.26 -2.73
CA ILE A 314 16.28 -2.70 -2.81
C ILE A 314 17.40 -3.08 -1.86
N ASN A 315 17.10 -3.92 -0.87
CA ASN A 315 18.07 -4.41 0.09
C ASN A 315 18.26 -5.92 -0.10
N ASP A 316 19.52 -6.34 -0.15
CA ASP A 316 19.91 -7.74 -0.29
C ASP A 316 19.43 -8.58 0.91
N TRP A 317 19.12 -9.84 0.63
CA TRP A 317 18.75 -10.84 1.61
C TRP A 317 20.00 -11.52 2.18
N VAL A 318 20.68 -10.90 3.16
CA VAL A 318 21.76 -11.58 3.88
C VAL A 318 21.20 -12.42 5.04
N VAL A 319 21.43 -13.74 4.96
CA VAL A 319 21.26 -14.72 6.05
C VAL A 319 22.58 -14.94 6.78
#